data_AF-A0A1L5KGP2-F1
#
_entry.id   AF-A0A1L5KGP2-F1
#
_cell.length_a   1.000
_cell.length_b   1.000
_cell.length_c   1.000
_cell.angle_alpha   90.00
_cell.angle_beta   90.00
_cell.angle_gamma   90.00
#
_symmetry.space_group_name_H-M   'P 1'
#
loop_
_entity.id
_entity.type
_entity.pdbx_description
1 polymer ?
#
loop_
_entity_poly.entity_id
_entity_poly.type
_entity_poly.pdbx_seq_one_letter_code
_entity_poly.pdbx_strand_id
1 'polypeptide(L)'
;YRLPVSSSVRGFQIWTVEPTGDNEFNVTYSVDQLITEGENTKTVHSAYIVSVYVDGSGNMVLVKNPTITNIPKKSSYKPKAIESEGTVDSITTNEINEFLTTFFKLYPTATASELSYYVNDGILKPIGKEYIFQELVNPIHNRKDNQVTVSLTVEYIDQQTKATQVSQFDLVLEKNGSNWKIIE
;
A
#
# COMPACT_ATOMS: atom_id res chain seq x y z
N TYR A 1 -10.10 45.27 17.49
CA TYR A 1 -9.58 44.23 18.40
C TYR A 1 -9.30 43.00 17.53
N ARG A 2 -8.06 42.47 17.50
CA ARG A 2 -7.80 41.18 16.84
C ARG A 2 -7.91 40.08 17.90
N LEU A 3 -8.73 39.08 17.65
CA LEU A 3 -8.79 37.90 18.53
C LEU A 3 -7.46 37.13 18.41
N PRO A 4 -7.00 36.47 19.48
CA PRO A 4 -5.83 35.60 19.40
C PRO A 4 -6.10 34.48 18.39
N VAL A 5 -5.14 34.25 17.50
CA VAL A 5 -5.19 33.20 16.49
C VAL A 5 -4.10 32.17 16.80
N SER A 6 -4.48 30.89 16.80
CA SER A 6 -3.54 29.77 16.86
C SER A 6 -3.76 28.83 15.68
N SER A 7 -2.72 28.07 15.33
CA SER A 7 -2.77 27.07 14.27
C SER A 7 -2.01 25.81 14.72
N SER A 8 -2.53 24.64 14.37
CA SER A 8 -1.89 23.34 14.59
C SER A 8 -2.03 22.46 13.36
N VAL A 9 -0.99 21.67 13.07
CA VAL A 9 -1.00 20.71 11.95
C VAL A 9 -1.72 19.44 12.38
N ARG A 10 -2.67 18.98 11.56
CA ARG A 10 -3.41 17.73 11.75
C ARG A 10 -3.04 16.65 10.75
N GLY A 11 -2.61 17.05 9.56
CA GLY A 11 -2.29 16.15 8.46
C GLY A 11 -1.27 16.79 7.53
N PHE A 12 -0.48 15.94 6.89
CA PHE A 12 0.58 16.34 5.97
C PHE A 12 0.69 15.30 4.87
N GLN A 13 0.81 15.75 3.62
CA GLN A 13 0.97 14.88 2.45
C GLN A 13 2.00 15.49 1.51
N ILE A 14 3.02 14.71 1.13
CA ILE A 14 3.91 15.06 0.01
C ILE A 14 3.28 14.50 -1.26
N TRP A 15 3.15 15.35 -2.27
CA TRP A 15 2.57 14.99 -3.57
C TRP A 15 3.64 14.68 -4.60
N THR A 16 4.67 15.53 -4.70
CA THR A 16 5.76 15.36 -5.66
C THR A 16 7.08 15.82 -5.07
N VAL A 17 8.15 15.18 -5.53
CA VAL A 17 9.54 15.61 -5.36
C VAL A 17 10.17 15.61 -6.74
N GLU A 18 10.48 16.78 -7.27
CA GLU A 18 10.96 16.97 -8.63
C GLU A 18 12.37 17.58 -8.61
N PRO A 19 13.38 16.94 -9.22
CA PRO A 19 14.70 17.54 -9.33
C PRO A 19 14.63 18.76 -10.27
N THR A 20 15.18 19.89 -9.83
CA THR A 20 15.21 21.13 -10.62
C THR A 20 16.61 21.57 -11.04
N GLY A 21 17.62 20.87 -10.55
CA GLY A 21 19.02 21.11 -10.85
C GLY A 21 19.89 20.09 -10.11
N ASP A 22 21.20 20.33 -10.08
CA ASP A 22 22.12 19.51 -9.30
C ASP A 22 21.78 19.70 -7.82
N ASN A 23 21.40 18.60 -7.17
CA ASN A 23 21.11 18.56 -5.73
C ASN A 23 19.95 19.45 -5.26
N GLU A 24 19.15 20.01 -6.16
CA GLU A 24 17.98 20.83 -5.83
C GLU A 24 16.67 20.15 -6.23
N PHE A 25 15.69 20.23 -5.35
CA PHE A 25 14.40 19.60 -5.52
C PHE A 25 13.26 20.55 -5.15
N ASN A 26 12.25 20.60 -6.00
CA ASN A 26 10.95 21.15 -5.64
C ASN A 26 10.10 20.08 -4.97
N VAL A 27 9.58 20.40 -3.80
CA VAL A 27 8.66 19.52 -3.06
C VAL A 27 7.30 20.19 -3.03
N THR A 28 6.30 19.53 -3.62
CA THR A 28 4.89 19.92 -3.50
C THR A 28 4.25 19.14 -2.38
N TYR A 29 3.65 19.83 -1.42
CA TYR A 29 3.01 19.19 -0.25
C TYR A 29 1.72 19.92 0.14
N SER A 30 0.81 19.23 0.84
CA SER A 30 -0.36 19.85 1.47
C SER A 30 -0.39 19.61 2.97
N VAL A 31 -1.05 20.54 3.67
CA VAL A 31 -1.18 20.56 5.12
C VAL A 31 -2.66 20.76 5.47
N ASP A 32 -3.16 19.91 6.36
CA ASP A 32 -4.41 20.13 7.08
C ASP A 32 -4.12 20.89 8.36
N GLN A 33 -4.59 22.12 8.46
CA GLN A 33 -4.36 22.99 9.61
C GLN A 33 -5.66 23.24 10.35
N LEU A 34 -5.66 23.04 11.67
CA LEU A 34 -6.73 23.49 12.54
C LEU A 34 -6.38 24.90 13.05
N ILE A 35 -7.13 25.88 12.59
CA ILE A 35 -7.00 27.29 12.96
C ILE A 35 -8.08 27.64 13.98
N THR A 36 -7.68 28.25 15.09
CA THR A 36 -8.58 28.73 16.14
C THR A 36 -8.46 30.24 16.23
N GLU A 37 -9.57 30.97 16.16
CA GLU A 37 -9.66 32.42 16.36
C GLU A 37 -10.75 32.70 17.40
N GLY A 38 -10.33 33.04 18.63
CA GLY A 38 -11.25 33.10 19.77
C GLY A 38 -11.88 31.72 20.04
N GLU A 39 -13.21 31.64 20.02
CA GLU A 39 -13.96 30.38 20.21
C GLU A 39 -14.19 29.62 18.90
N ASN A 40 -13.91 30.24 17.75
CA ASN A 40 -14.16 29.63 16.45
C ASN A 40 -12.99 28.76 16.02
N THR A 41 -13.28 27.55 15.55
CA THR A 41 -12.29 26.65 14.97
C THR A 41 -12.66 26.29 13.54
N LYS A 42 -11.67 26.22 12.65
CA LYS A 42 -11.85 25.75 11.27
C LYS A 42 -10.66 24.93 10.83
N THR A 43 -10.92 23.91 10.01
CA THR A 43 -9.85 23.18 9.31
C THR A 43 -9.65 23.80 7.93
N VAL A 44 -8.40 24.12 7.60
CA VAL A 44 -8.00 24.63 6.29
C VAL A 44 -7.04 23.64 5.66
N HIS A 45 -7.35 23.22 4.43
CA HIS A 45 -6.45 22.43 3.60
C HIS A 45 -5.74 23.37 2.62
N SER A 46 -4.42 23.37 2.61
CA SER A 46 -3.62 24.22 1.71
C SER A 46 -2.40 23.47 1.18
N ALA A 47 -2.00 23.79 -0.04
CA ALA A 47 -0.82 23.20 -0.67
C ALA A 47 0.25 24.25 -0.94
N TYR A 48 1.51 23.81 -0.88
CA TYR A 48 2.68 24.65 -1.05
C TYR A 48 3.73 23.94 -1.89
N ILE A 49 4.58 24.74 -2.54
CA ILE A 49 5.83 24.30 -3.16
C ILE A 49 6.98 24.95 -2.42
N VAL A 50 7.96 24.15 -2.02
CA VAL A 50 9.20 24.59 -1.39
C VAL A 50 10.39 24.03 -2.18
N SER A 51 11.52 24.75 -2.22
CA SER A 51 12.74 24.26 -2.86
C SER A 51 13.77 23.90 -1.81
N VAL A 52 14.34 22.71 -1.92
CA VAL A 52 15.29 22.12 -0.98
C VAL A 52 16.58 21.79 -1.72
N TYR A 53 17.72 22.18 -1.16
CA TYR A 53 19.04 21.71 -1.59
C TYR A 53 19.51 20.60 -0.66
N VAL A 54 20.14 19.55 -1.23
CA VAL A 54 20.70 18.41 -0.49
C VAL A 54 22.20 18.29 -0.74
N ASP A 55 23.04 18.43 0.28
CA ASP A 55 24.48 18.31 0.09
C ASP A 55 24.95 16.84 -0.11
N GLY A 56 26.23 16.66 -0.45
CA GLY A 56 26.80 15.33 -0.67
C GLY A 56 26.86 14.40 0.56
N SER A 57 26.53 14.92 1.76
CA SER A 57 26.38 14.14 3.00
C SER A 57 24.91 13.86 3.36
N GLY A 58 23.96 14.35 2.56
CA GLY A 58 22.52 14.21 2.79
C GLY A 58 21.90 15.28 3.69
N ASN A 59 22.64 16.33 4.08
CA ASN A 59 22.04 17.43 4.83
C ASN A 59 21.17 18.31 3.92
N MET A 60 20.11 18.89 4.48
CA MET A 60 19.11 19.62 3.71
C MET A 60 18.95 21.06 4.19
N VAL A 61 18.73 21.97 3.24
CA VAL A 61 18.38 23.37 3.52
C VAL A 61 17.28 23.85 2.57
N LEU A 62 16.36 24.69 3.07
CA LEU A 62 15.39 25.36 2.21
C LEU A 62 16.10 26.49 1.46
N VAL A 63 16.14 26.40 0.13
CA VAL A 63 16.70 27.45 -0.73
C VAL A 63 15.63 28.42 -1.25
N LYS A 64 14.35 28.03 -1.13
CA LYS A 64 13.21 28.89 -1.40
C LYS A 64 12.10 28.62 -0.39
N ASN A 65 11.53 29.70 0.17
CA ASN A 65 10.41 29.60 1.11
C ASN A 65 9.18 28.95 0.47
N PRO A 66 8.33 28.26 1.27
CA PRO A 66 7.08 27.72 0.78
C PRO A 66 6.20 28.77 0.11
N THR A 67 5.78 28.50 -1.12
CA THR A 67 4.83 29.33 -1.88
C THR A 67 3.52 28.58 -2.03
N ILE A 68 2.39 29.23 -1.74
CA ILE A 68 1.06 28.62 -1.91
C ILE A 68 0.83 28.19 -3.35
N THR A 69 0.24 27.02 -3.55
CA THR A 69 -0.12 26.48 -4.87
C THR A 69 -1.50 25.83 -4.84
N ASN A 70 -1.97 25.36 -6.00
CA ASN A 70 -3.17 24.54 -6.08
C ASN A 70 -2.98 23.20 -5.35
N ILE A 71 -4.05 22.71 -4.72
CA ILE A 71 -4.05 21.37 -4.13
C ILE A 71 -4.04 20.36 -5.29
N PRO A 72 -3.05 19.45 -5.35
CA PRO A 72 -3.02 18.42 -6.38
C PRO A 72 -4.30 17.58 -6.36
N LYS A 73 -4.82 17.28 -7.54
CA LYS A 73 -6.05 16.50 -7.68
C LYS A 73 -5.70 15.04 -7.94
N LYS A 74 -6.45 14.14 -7.32
CA LYS A 74 -6.41 12.72 -7.66
C LYS A 74 -6.80 12.54 -9.13
N SER A 75 -6.09 11.66 -9.83
CA SER A 75 -6.46 11.26 -11.19
C SER A 75 -7.84 10.58 -11.19
N SER A 76 -8.62 10.78 -12.26
CA SER A 76 -9.83 10.00 -12.50
C SER A 76 -9.56 8.63 -13.13
N TYR A 77 -8.28 8.27 -13.29
CA TYR A 77 -7.88 6.97 -13.82
C TYR A 77 -8.48 5.84 -12.97
N LYS A 78 -9.15 4.92 -13.65
CA LYS A 78 -9.61 3.66 -13.08
C LYS A 78 -8.79 2.56 -13.74
N PRO A 79 -8.05 1.73 -12.98
CA PRO A 79 -7.40 0.56 -13.53
C PRO A 79 -8.42 -0.32 -14.24
N LYS A 80 -7.97 -1.00 -15.31
CA LYS A 80 -8.80 -2.00 -15.97
C LYS A 80 -9.02 -3.16 -14.99
N ALA A 81 -10.25 -3.65 -14.89
CA ALA A 81 -10.53 -4.86 -14.13
C ALA A 81 -9.80 -6.05 -14.78
N ILE A 82 -9.14 -6.85 -13.97
CA ILE A 82 -8.69 -8.18 -14.38
C ILE A 82 -9.95 -9.04 -14.43
N GLU A 83 -10.12 -9.82 -15.49
CA GLU A 83 -11.22 -10.74 -15.66
C GLU A 83 -10.66 -12.18 -15.70
N SER A 84 -11.46 -13.14 -15.25
CA SER A 84 -11.11 -14.55 -15.43
C SER A 84 -11.35 -14.95 -16.88
N GLU A 85 -10.38 -15.63 -17.47
CA GLU A 85 -10.47 -16.19 -18.82
C GLU A 85 -11.22 -17.53 -18.83
N GLY A 86 -11.61 -18.07 -17.67
CA GLY A 86 -12.29 -19.36 -17.56
C GLY A 86 -11.40 -20.56 -17.90
N THR A 87 -10.08 -20.40 -17.85
CA THR A 87 -9.08 -21.40 -18.26
C THR A 87 -8.74 -22.41 -17.15
N VAL A 88 -9.24 -22.19 -15.94
CA VAL A 88 -9.06 -23.05 -14.76
C VAL A 88 -10.39 -23.70 -14.40
N ASP A 89 -10.41 -25.03 -14.34
CA ASP A 89 -11.57 -25.83 -13.94
C ASP A 89 -11.90 -25.64 -12.45
N SER A 90 -13.15 -25.97 -12.07
CA SER A 90 -13.63 -25.76 -10.71
C SER A 90 -12.91 -26.61 -9.66
N ILE A 91 -12.45 -27.81 -10.02
CA ILE A 91 -11.70 -28.69 -9.12
C ILE A 91 -10.38 -28.03 -8.75
N THR A 92 -9.60 -27.63 -9.77
CA THR A 92 -8.32 -26.94 -9.55
C THR A 92 -8.51 -25.61 -8.82
N THR A 93 -9.57 -24.86 -9.15
CA THR A 93 -9.90 -23.60 -8.47
C THR A 93 -10.11 -23.82 -6.97
N ASN A 94 -10.87 -24.85 -6.59
CA ASN A 94 -11.12 -25.17 -5.19
C ASN A 94 -9.83 -25.60 -4.47
N GLU A 95 -9.01 -26.47 -5.09
CA GLU A 95 -7.72 -26.87 -4.51
C GLU A 95 -6.80 -25.67 -4.24
N ILE A 96 -6.74 -24.73 -5.19
CA ILE A 96 -5.93 -23.51 -5.05
C ILE A 96 -6.49 -22.62 -3.93
N ASN A 97 -7.80 -22.43 -3.86
CA ASN A 97 -8.41 -21.60 -2.81
C ASN A 97 -8.24 -22.19 -1.42
N GLU A 98 -8.30 -23.51 -1.27
CA GLU A 98 -7.99 -24.20 0.00
C GLU A 98 -6.53 -24.03 0.40
N PHE A 99 -5.61 -24.19 -0.57
CA PHE A 99 -4.18 -23.94 -0.37
C PHE A 99 -3.92 -22.50 0.07
N LEU A 100 -4.44 -21.50 -0.65
CA LEU A 100 -4.25 -20.08 -0.36
C LEU A 100 -4.90 -19.70 0.97
N THR A 101 -6.08 -20.22 1.30
CA THR A 101 -6.73 -20.00 2.60
C THR A 101 -5.86 -20.51 3.75
N THR A 102 -5.28 -21.70 3.59
CA THR A 102 -4.37 -22.28 4.58
C THR A 102 -3.10 -21.44 4.73
N PHE A 103 -2.49 -21.08 3.59
CA PHE A 103 -1.31 -20.24 3.55
C PHE A 103 -1.55 -18.89 4.23
N PHE A 104 -2.61 -18.16 3.87
CA PHE A 104 -2.87 -16.82 4.39
C PHE A 104 -3.34 -16.77 5.83
N LYS A 105 -3.80 -17.89 6.41
CA LYS A 105 -3.97 -18.04 7.87
C LYS A 105 -2.63 -18.10 8.61
N LEU A 106 -1.63 -18.73 8.01
CA LEU A 106 -0.28 -18.90 8.56
C LEU A 106 0.59 -17.66 8.32
N TYR A 107 0.50 -17.06 7.12
CA TYR A 107 1.42 -16.04 6.61
C TYR A 107 1.72 -14.89 7.59
N PRO A 108 0.74 -14.33 8.34
CA PRO A 108 1.01 -13.19 9.19
C PRO A 108 2.09 -13.39 10.27
N THR A 109 2.18 -14.62 10.79
CA THR A 109 3.08 -14.97 11.89
C THR A 109 4.18 -15.95 11.47
N ALA A 110 4.15 -16.42 10.23
CA ALA A 110 5.09 -17.40 9.70
C ALA A 110 6.54 -16.91 9.75
N THR A 111 7.42 -17.79 10.19
CA THR A 111 8.87 -17.66 10.06
C THR A 111 9.32 -17.96 8.62
N ALA A 112 10.52 -17.54 8.25
CA ALA A 112 11.08 -17.85 6.92
C ALA A 112 11.14 -19.38 6.66
N SER A 113 11.43 -20.17 7.69
CA SER A 113 11.41 -21.64 7.61
C SER A 113 10.01 -22.19 7.32
N GLU A 114 8.97 -21.66 7.97
CA GLU A 114 7.59 -22.08 7.73
C GLU A 114 7.10 -21.65 6.34
N LEU A 115 7.51 -20.47 5.87
CA LEU A 115 7.17 -20.00 4.52
C LEU A 115 7.78 -20.87 3.42
N SER A 116 8.96 -21.44 3.64
CA SER A 116 9.66 -22.23 2.61
C SER A 116 8.87 -23.46 2.10
N TYR A 117 7.90 -23.95 2.90
CA TYR A 117 6.99 -25.03 2.50
C TYR A 117 5.91 -24.59 1.50
N TYR A 118 5.56 -23.32 1.48
CA TYR A 118 4.45 -22.76 0.69
C TYR A 118 4.93 -21.85 -0.44
N VAL A 119 6.10 -21.22 -0.27
CA VAL A 119 6.59 -20.15 -1.13
C VAL A 119 8.06 -20.40 -1.50
N ASN A 120 8.44 -20.06 -2.72
CA ASN A 120 9.86 -19.99 -3.09
C ASN A 120 10.57 -18.86 -2.33
N ASP A 121 11.88 -19.04 -2.14
CA ASP A 121 12.67 -18.11 -1.34
C ASP A 121 12.66 -16.70 -1.95
N GLY A 122 12.57 -15.69 -1.08
CA GLY A 122 12.59 -14.27 -1.46
C GLY A 122 11.28 -13.69 -2.04
N ILE A 123 10.28 -14.51 -2.39
CA ILE A 123 9.01 -14.03 -2.98
C ILE A 123 8.16 -13.31 -1.92
N LEU A 124 7.89 -13.97 -0.79
CA LEU A 124 7.18 -13.38 0.34
C LEU A 124 8.05 -13.42 1.60
N LYS A 125 8.17 -12.28 2.27
CA LYS A 125 8.97 -12.14 3.50
C LYS A 125 8.06 -12.25 4.72
N PRO A 126 8.56 -12.80 5.85
CA PRO A 126 7.84 -12.76 7.12
C PRO A 126 7.38 -11.35 7.47
N ILE A 127 6.11 -11.18 7.83
CA ILE A 127 5.56 -9.87 8.20
C ILE A 127 5.58 -9.62 9.71
N GLY A 128 5.48 -10.67 10.53
CA GLY A 128 5.54 -10.60 11.99
C GLY A 128 4.39 -9.78 12.59
N LYS A 129 3.16 -10.00 12.11
CA LYS A 129 1.96 -9.30 12.57
C LYS A 129 0.92 -10.28 13.10
N GLU A 130 0.27 -9.91 14.20
CA GLU A 130 -0.84 -10.67 14.79
C GLU A 130 -2.14 -10.37 14.04
N TYR A 131 -2.20 -10.71 12.76
CA TYR A 131 -3.37 -10.53 11.92
C TYR A 131 -4.23 -11.79 11.92
N ILE A 132 -5.55 -11.62 12.07
CA ILE A 132 -6.51 -12.72 11.97
C ILE A 132 -7.06 -12.75 10.56
N PHE A 133 -6.77 -13.81 9.81
CA PHE A 133 -7.36 -14.05 8.49
C PHE A 133 -8.89 -14.01 8.54
N GLN A 134 -9.51 -13.27 7.63
CA GLN A 134 -10.97 -13.25 7.43
C GLN A 134 -11.34 -14.07 6.19
N GLU A 135 -10.94 -13.62 5.01
CA GLU A 135 -11.31 -14.25 3.75
C GLU A 135 -10.38 -13.91 2.58
N LEU A 136 -10.54 -14.68 1.49
CA LEU A 136 -10.05 -14.33 0.16
C LEU A 136 -11.18 -13.65 -0.61
N VAL A 137 -10.97 -12.41 -1.04
CA VAL A 137 -11.97 -11.60 -1.74
C VAL A 137 -11.69 -11.65 -3.24
N ASN A 138 -12.69 -12.10 -4.00
CA ASN A 138 -12.71 -12.16 -5.46
C ASN A 138 -11.42 -12.70 -6.09
N PRO A 139 -10.96 -13.92 -5.74
CA PRO A 139 -9.80 -14.50 -6.40
C PRO A 139 -10.10 -14.74 -7.88
N ILE A 140 -9.18 -14.30 -8.74
CA ILE A 140 -9.24 -14.48 -10.18
C ILE A 140 -8.11 -15.41 -10.59
N HIS A 141 -8.47 -16.53 -11.21
CA HIS A 141 -7.53 -17.56 -11.64
C HIS A 141 -7.45 -17.60 -13.17
N ASN A 142 -6.23 -17.61 -13.69
CA ASN A 142 -5.95 -17.82 -15.11
C ASN A 142 -4.82 -18.83 -15.26
N ARG A 143 -4.97 -19.77 -16.19
CA ARG A 143 -3.96 -20.78 -16.50
C ARG A 143 -3.02 -20.27 -17.60
N LYS A 144 -1.72 -20.41 -17.35
CA LYS A 144 -0.66 -20.16 -18.34
C LYS A 144 0.30 -21.34 -18.31
N ASP A 145 0.29 -22.13 -19.38
CA ASP A 145 1.03 -23.40 -19.46
C ASP A 145 0.71 -24.31 -18.26
N ASN A 146 1.72 -24.70 -17.47
CA ASN A 146 1.56 -25.54 -16.28
C ASN A 146 1.34 -24.74 -14.98
N GLN A 147 1.23 -23.42 -15.07
CA GLN A 147 1.11 -22.53 -13.92
C GLN A 147 -0.27 -21.86 -13.88
N VAL A 148 -0.66 -21.42 -12.69
CA VAL A 148 -1.88 -20.65 -12.48
C VAL A 148 -1.53 -19.31 -11.87
N THR A 149 -1.85 -18.24 -12.58
CA THR A 149 -1.77 -16.89 -12.03
C THR A 149 -3.03 -16.62 -11.22
N VAL A 150 -2.87 -16.04 -10.03
CA VAL A 150 -3.96 -15.71 -9.12
C VAL A 150 -3.84 -14.25 -8.70
N SER A 151 -4.82 -13.44 -9.08
CA SER A 151 -5.01 -12.08 -8.56
C SER A 151 -6.08 -12.15 -7.48
N LEU A 152 -5.76 -11.77 -6.25
CA LEU A 152 -6.71 -11.81 -5.15
C LEU A 152 -6.50 -10.70 -4.13
N THR A 153 -7.55 -10.43 -3.38
CA THR A 153 -7.48 -9.62 -2.15
C THR A 153 -7.61 -10.54 -0.94
N VAL A 154 -6.85 -10.25 0.11
CA VAL A 154 -6.93 -10.95 1.40
C VAL A 154 -7.30 -9.94 2.47
N GLU A 155 -8.34 -10.26 3.23
CA GLU A 155 -8.77 -9.44 4.36
C GLU A 155 -8.30 -10.06 5.68
N TYR A 156 -7.79 -9.17 6.53
CA TYR A 156 -7.31 -9.48 7.86
C TYR A 156 -7.95 -8.54 8.88
N ILE A 157 -8.11 -8.98 10.12
CA ILE A 157 -8.33 -8.09 11.26
C ILE A 157 -7.00 -7.90 11.99
N ASP A 158 -6.56 -6.65 12.10
CA ASP A 158 -5.44 -6.28 12.94
C ASP A 158 -5.85 -6.36 14.41
N GLN A 159 -5.24 -7.26 15.18
CA GLN A 159 -5.57 -7.41 16.60
C GLN A 159 -5.23 -6.19 17.44
N GLN A 160 -4.27 -5.36 17.03
CA GLN A 160 -3.87 -4.16 17.77
C GLN A 160 -4.87 -3.02 17.58
N THR A 161 -5.19 -2.71 16.31
CA THR A 161 -6.02 -1.55 15.96
C THR A 161 -7.50 -1.86 15.80
N LYS A 162 -7.86 -3.16 15.71
CA LYS A 162 -9.19 -3.68 15.36
C LYS A 162 -9.67 -3.27 13.96
N ALA A 163 -8.80 -2.69 13.15
CA ALA A 163 -9.12 -2.32 11.78
C ALA A 163 -9.05 -3.54 10.85
N THR A 164 -9.88 -3.52 9.82
CA THR A 164 -9.71 -4.40 8.67
C THR A 164 -8.47 -3.94 7.90
N GLN A 165 -7.50 -4.84 7.75
CA GLN A 165 -6.36 -4.68 6.88
C GLN A 165 -6.66 -5.42 5.58
N VAL A 166 -6.47 -4.74 4.45
CA VAL A 166 -6.70 -5.28 3.11
C VAL A 166 -5.35 -5.36 2.40
N SER A 167 -4.99 -6.56 1.94
CA SER A 167 -3.76 -6.81 1.19
C SER A 167 -4.09 -7.42 -0.18
N GLN A 168 -3.48 -6.89 -1.24
CA GLN A 168 -3.68 -7.37 -2.61
C GLN A 168 -2.44 -8.12 -3.07
N PHE A 169 -2.65 -9.26 -3.73
CA PHE A 169 -1.58 -10.12 -4.23
C PHE A 169 -1.84 -10.52 -5.67
N ASP A 170 -0.79 -10.47 -6.48
CA ASP A 170 -0.69 -11.14 -7.77
C ASP A 170 0.35 -12.25 -7.58
N LEU A 171 -0.10 -13.50 -7.69
CA LEU A 171 0.71 -14.69 -7.43
C LEU A 171 0.79 -15.59 -8.66
N VAL A 172 1.86 -16.35 -8.79
CA VAL A 172 1.97 -17.48 -9.70
C VAL A 172 2.15 -18.74 -8.89
N LEU A 173 1.29 -19.72 -9.17
CA LEU A 173 1.28 -21.00 -8.49
C LEU A 173 1.66 -22.11 -9.46
N GLU A 174 2.45 -23.06 -8.95
CA GLU A 174 2.80 -24.28 -9.65
C GLU A 174 2.48 -25.49 -8.77
N LYS A 175 1.97 -26.56 -9.39
CA LYS A 175 1.68 -27.81 -8.70
C LYS A 175 2.94 -28.67 -8.67
N ASN A 176 3.55 -28.84 -7.50
CA ASN A 176 4.69 -29.72 -7.28
C ASN A 176 4.23 -31.02 -6.64
N GLY A 177 4.05 -32.05 -7.47
CA GLY A 177 3.46 -33.32 -7.05
C GLY A 177 1.99 -33.15 -6.63
N SER A 178 1.68 -33.42 -5.37
CA SER A 178 0.34 -33.25 -4.81
C SER A 178 0.08 -31.85 -4.24
N ASN A 179 1.13 -31.03 -4.06
CA ASN A 179 1.03 -29.77 -3.32
C ASN A 179 1.18 -28.56 -4.25
N TRP A 180 0.43 -27.50 -3.97
CA TRP A 180 0.62 -26.20 -4.60
C TRP A 180 1.76 -25.45 -3.93
N LYS A 181 2.47 -24.63 -4.71
CA LYS A 181 3.50 -23.72 -4.22
C LYS A 181 3.41 -22.38 -4.93
N ILE A 182 3.60 -21.29 -4.19
CA ILE A 182 3.74 -19.93 -4.73
C ILE A 182 5.18 -19.78 -5.22
N ILE A 183 5.35 -19.49 -6.51
CA ILE A 183 6.66 -19.41 -7.16
C ILE A 183 7.05 -18.00 -7.59
N GLU A 184 6.06 -17.09 -7.70
CA GLU A 184 6.21 -15.67 -8.00
C GLU A 184 5.04 -14.89 -7.37
#